data_AF-A0A914ZKS6-F1
#
_entry.id   AF-A0A914ZKS6-F1
#
_cell.length_a   1.000
_cell.length_b   1.000
_cell.length_c   1.000
_cell.angle_alpha   90.00
_cell.angle_beta   90.00
_cell.angle_gamma   90.00
#
_symmetry.space_group_name_H-M   'P 1'
#
loop_
_entity.id
_entity.type
_entity.pdbx_description
1 polymer ?
#
loop_
_entity_poly.entity_id
_entity_poly.type
_entity_poly.pdbx_seq_one_letter_code
_entity_poly.pdbx_strand_id
1 'polypeptide(L)'
;MIHCSEGMGGWKLETGRFFALVAFPLFSFWLFNQPHIFKRYMRNYRMPDSTAGDAEVLAFKEILAEERRKEEYETFLREQMEFEEARRFREQHNI
;
A
#
# COMPACT_ATOMS: atom_id res chain seq x y z
N MET A 1 -52.57 30.72 -14.80
CA MET A 1 -52.07 30.41 -13.45
C MET A 1 -51.19 29.19 -13.54
N ILE A 2 -49.88 29.37 -13.55
CA ILE A 2 -48.93 28.26 -13.56
C ILE A 2 -48.76 27.86 -12.09
N HIS A 3 -49.24 26.66 -11.75
CA HIS A 3 -49.13 26.10 -10.41
C HIS A 3 -47.67 25.71 -10.17
N CYS A 4 -46.92 26.58 -9.50
CA CYS A 4 -45.57 26.29 -9.03
C CYS A 4 -45.70 25.57 -7.67
N SER A 5 -45.65 24.24 -7.68
CA SER A 5 -45.66 23.43 -6.45
C SER A 5 -44.75 22.21 -6.57
N GLU A 6 -43.51 22.41 -7.02
CA GLU A 6 -42.44 21.43 -6.92
C GLU A 6 -41.16 22.20 -6.58
N GLY A 7 -40.56 22.00 -5.39
CA GLY A 7 -39.30 22.70 -5.12
C GLY A 7 -38.65 22.57 -3.75
N MET A 8 -39.34 22.17 -2.69
CA MET A 8 -38.75 22.24 -1.32
C MET A 8 -38.70 20.94 -0.51
N GLY A 9 -39.32 19.85 -0.96
CA GLY A 9 -39.36 18.57 -0.23
C GLY A 9 -38.26 17.56 -0.62
N GLY A 10 -37.98 17.43 -1.92
CA GLY A 10 -37.08 16.40 -2.44
C GLY A 10 -35.61 16.56 -2.06
N TRP A 11 -35.10 17.80 -2.09
CA TRP A 11 -33.68 18.08 -1.83
C TRP A 11 -33.22 17.71 -0.41
N LYS A 12 -34.11 17.82 0.59
CA LYS A 12 -33.82 17.41 1.97
C LYS A 12 -33.67 15.90 2.10
N LEU A 13 -34.52 15.15 1.39
CA LEU A 13 -34.48 13.69 1.36
C LEU A 13 -33.21 13.20 0.66
N GLU A 14 -32.85 13.82 -0.46
CA GLU A 14 -31.60 13.51 -1.18
C GLU A 14 -30.36 13.82 -0.34
N THR A 15 -30.32 14.98 0.31
CA THR A 15 -29.21 15.36 1.20
C THR A 15 -29.06 14.38 2.36
N GLY A 16 -30.16 13.93 2.97
CA GLY A 16 -30.13 12.91 4.02
C GLY A 16 -29.60 11.56 3.53
N ARG A 17 -29.96 11.15 2.30
CA ARG A 17 -29.44 9.92 1.68
C ARG A 17 -27.93 10.01 1.42
N PHE A 18 -27.45 11.12 0.87
CA PHE A 18 -26.02 11.32 0.66
C PHE A 18 -25.25 11.39 1.97
N PHE A 19 -25.79 12.07 2.97
CA PHE A 19 -25.20 12.09 4.31
C PHE A 19 -25.08 10.68 4.90
N ALA A 20 -26.13 9.86 4.80
CA ALA A 20 -26.07 8.48 5.26
C ALA A 20 -25.03 7.65 4.50
N LEU A 21 -24.95 7.79 3.17
CA LEU A 21 -23.97 7.08 2.34
C LEU A 21 -22.52 7.45 2.66
N VAL A 22 -22.26 8.69 3.09
CA VAL A 22 -20.91 9.15 3.46
C VAL A 22 -20.60 8.87 4.93
N ALA A 23 -21.56 9.15 5.83
CA ALA A 23 -21.39 8.98 7.27
C ALA A 23 -21.34 7.50 7.66
N PHE A 24 -22.11 6.63 7.00
CA PHE A 24 -22.15 5.19 7.32
C PHE A 24 -20.79 4.49 7.19
N PRO A 25 -20.04 4.58 6.07
CA PRO A 25 -18.74 3.92 5.97
C PRO A 25 -17.72 4.51 6.94
N LEU A 26 -17.71 5.83 7.15
CA LEU A 26 -16.82 6.49 8.09
C LEU A 26 -17.10 6.09 9.54
N PHE A 27 -18.37 6.10 9.93
CA PHE A 27 -18.81 5.69 11.26
C PHE A 27 -18.57 4.21 11.50
N SER A 28 -18.88 3.36 10.52
CA SER A 28 -18.61 1.92 10.59
C SER A 28 -17.12 1.65 10.76
N PHE A 29 -16.27 2.30 9.96
CA PHE A 29 -14.83 2.19 10.12
C PHE A 29 -14.37 2.64 11.50
N TRP A 30 -14.81 3.82 11.97
CA TRP A 30 -14.44 4.33 13.28
C TRP A 30 -14.85 3.40 14.43
N LEU A 31 -16.07 2.87 14.38
CA LEU A 31 -16.61 1.97 15.41
C LEU A 31 -15.86 0.64 15.43
N PHE A 32 -15.68 0.01 14.28
CA PHE A 32 -15.06 -1.32 14.20
C PHE A 32 -13.52 -1.29 14.25
N ASN A 33 -12.88 -0.14 14.06
CA ASN A 33 -11.44 0.03 14.26
C ASN A 33 -11.05 0.07 15.76
N GLN A 34 -12.02 0.09 16.68
CA GLN A 34 -11.72 0.02 18.10
C GLN A 34 -11.31 -1.40 18.51
N PRO A 35 -10.17 -1.59 19.22
CA PRO A 35 -9.60 -2.91 19.47
C PRO A 35 -10.50 -3.81 20.33
N HIS A 36 -11.39 -3.25 21.16
CA HIS A 36 -12.29 -4.02 22.01
C HIS A 36 -13.50 -4.56 21.23
N ILE A 37 -14.06 -3.79 20.29
CA ILE A 37 -15.17 -4.23 19.43
C ILE A 37 -14.66 -5.24 18.41
N PHE A 38 -13.52 -4.93 17.77
CA PHE A 38 -12.87 -5.82 16.82
C PHE A 38 -12.57 -7.19 17.45
N LYS A 39 -11.92 -7.22 18.62
CA LYS A 39 -11.63 -8.49 19.33
C LYS A 39 -12.90 -9.25 19.72
N ARG A 40 -13.95 -8.55 20.17
CA ARG A 40 -15.24 -9.18 20.54
C ARG A 40 -15.89 -9.85 19.32
N TYR A 41 -15.87 -9.20 18.16
CA TYR A 41 -16.45 -9.68 16.90
C TYR A 41 -15.61 -10.80 16.28
N MET A 42 -14.29 -10.63 16.25
CA MET A 42 -13.34 -11.60 15.68
C MET A 42 -13.05 -12.80 16.58
N ARG A 43 -13.52 -12.83 17.83
CA ARG A 43 -13.20 -13.91 18.79
C ARG A 43 -13.54 -15.32 18.31
N ASN A 44 -14.61 -15.48 17.55
CA ASN A 44 -15.02 -16.78 17.00
C ASN A 44 -14.67 -16.91 15.52
N TYR A 45 -14.03 -15.90 14.94
CA TYR A 45 -13.59 -15.93 13.56
C TYR A 45 -12.31 -16.76 13.51
N ARG A 46 -12.42 -17.99 12.98
CA ARG A 46 -11.22 -18.75 12.60
C ARG A 46 -10.67 -18.07 11.35
N MET A 47 -9.51 -17.44 11.48
CA MET A 47 -8.75 -17.04 10.30
C MET A 47 -8.56 -18.31 9.45
N PRO A 48 -8.95 -18.30 8.17
CA PRO A 48 -8.60 -19.39 7.27
C PRO A 48 -7.08 -19.51 7.27
N ASP A 49 -6.56 -20.73 7.27
CA ASP A 49 -5.12 -21.00 7.23
C ASP A 49 -4.52 -20.32 5.99
N SER A 50 -3.90 -19.16 6.19
CA SER A 50 -3.20 -18.37 5.16
C SER A 50 -1.80 -18.89 4.90
N THR A 51 -1.43 -20.03 5.49
CA THR A 51 -0.08 -20.60 5.44
C THR A 51 0.44 -20.77 4.02
N ALA A 52 -0.46 -21.07 3.07
CA ALA A 52 -0.12 -21.12 1.65
C ALA A 52 0.22 -19.73 1.06
N GLY A 53 -0.60 -18.70 1.37
CA GLY A 53 -0.34 -17.33 0.92
C GLY A 53 0.88 -16.69 1.60
N ASP A 54 1.12 -17.01 2.88
CA ASP A 54 2.30 -16.54 3.61
C ASP A 54 3.59 -17.16 3.04
N ALA A 55 3.54 -18.42 2.61
CA ALA A 55 4.65 -19.08 1.93
C ALA A 55 4.95 -18.45 0.55
N GLU A 56 3.92 -18.12 -0.22
CA GLU A 56 4.08 -17.42 -1.51
C GLU A 56 4.68 -16.02 -1.33
N VAL A 57 4.24 -15.28 -0.33
CA VAL A 57 4.79 -13.94 -0.01
C VAL A 57 6.24 -14.03 0.47
N LEU A 58 6.59 -15.05 1.24
CA LEU A 58 7.97 -15.30 1.67
C LEU A 58 8.87 -15.65 0.48
N ALA A 59 8.44 -16.57 -0.39
CA ALA A 59 9.19 -16.93 -1.59
C ALA A 59 9.40 -15.72 -2.52
N PHE A 60 8.38 -14.88 -2.68
CA PHE A 60 8.50 -13.64 -3.46
C PHE A 60 9.53 -12.66 -2.86
N LYS A 61 9.55 -12.52 -1.53
CA LYS A 61 10.54 -11.67 -0.85
C LYS A 61 11.96 -12.19 -1.02
N GLU A 62 12.16 -13.51 -1.00
CA GLU A 62 13.47 -14.13 -1.21
C GLU A 62 14.00 -13.86 -2.62
N ILE A 63 13.14 -13.97 -3.65
CA ILE A 63 13.49 -13.65 -5.03
C ILE A 63 13.95 -12.19 -5.16
N LEU A 64 13.20 -11.24 -4.60
CA LEU A 64 13.56 -9.83 -4.63
C LEU A 64 14.87 -9.53 -3.88
N ALA A 65 15.14 -10.24 -2.79
CA ALA A 65 16.38 -10.10 -2.03
C ALA A 65 17.58 -10.68 -2.80
N GLU A 66 17.40 -11.72 -3.61
CA GLU A 66 18.43 -12.26 -4.49
C GLU A 66 18.75 -11.33 -5.67
N GLU A 67 17.73 -10.77 -6.33
CA GLU A 67 17.94 -9.78 -7.40
C GLU A 67 18.70 -8.57 -6.89
N ARG A 68 18.27 -8.00 -5.75
CA ARG A 68 18.97 -6.86 -5.14
C ARG A 68 20.43 -7.16 -4.85
N ARG A 69 20.74 -8.34 -4.31
CA ARG A 69 22.13 -8.74 -4.03
C ARG A 69 22.98 -8.83 -5.29
N LYS A 70 22.39 -9.26 -6.42
CA LYS A 70 23.09 -9.30 -7.70
C LYS A 70 23.33 -7.89 -8.25
N GLU A 71 22.32 -7.04 -8.21
CA GLU A 71 22.44 -5.63 -8.64
C GLU A 71 23.51 -4.89 -7.83
N GLU A 72 23.52 -5.06 -6.50
CA GLU A 72 24.54 -4.47 -5.62
C GLU A 72 25.94 -4.98 -5.96
N TYR A 73 26.08 -6.28 -6.25
CA TYR A 73 27.34 -6.89 -6.65
C TYR A 73 27.83 -6.39 -8.03
N GLU A 74 26.95 -6.29 -9.02
CA GLU A 74 27.29 -5.75 -10.34
C GLU A 74 27.68 -4.27 -10.26
N THR A 75 26.97 -3.48 -9.45
CA THR A 75 27.29 -2.07 -9.20
C THR A 75 28.69 -1.94 -8.60
N PHE A 76 29.00 -2.74 -7.57
CA PHE A 76 30.32 -2.76 -6.93
C PHE A 76 31.45 -3.12 -7.91
N LEU A 77 31.23 -4.11 -8.79
CA LEU A 77 32.23 -4.48 -9.80
C LEU A 77 32.49 -3.36 -10.80
N ARG A 78 31.44 -2.65 -11.25
CA ARG A 78 31.59 -1.51 -12.15
C ARG A 78 32.41 -0.40 -11.50
N GLU A 79 32.13 -0.07 -10.25
CA GLU A 79 32.90 0.93 -9.50
C GLU A 79 34.38 0.55 -9.37
N GLN A 80 34.69 -0.73 -9.16
CA GLN A 80 36.08 -1.19 -9.11
C GLN A 80 36.80 -1.08 -10.46
N MET A 81 36.12 -1.41 -11.56
CA MET A 81 36.70 -1.25 -12.91
C MET A 81 36.96 0.22 -13.22
N GLU A 82 36.00 1.11 -12.94
CA GLU A 82 36.15 2.55 -13.13
C GLU A 82 37.30 3.12 -12.28
N PHE A 83 37.46 2.63 -11.04
CA PHE A 83 38.58 3.02 -10.18
C PHE A 83 39.92 2.54 -10.71
N GLU A 84 40.01 1.29 -11.19
CA GLU A 84 41.23 0.75 -11.77
C GLU A 84 41.62 1.47 -13.07
N GLU A 85 40.65 1.74 -13.94
CA GLU A 85 40.85 2.52 -15.17
C GLU A 85 41.34 3.94 -14.86
N ALA A 86 40.72 4.62 -13.88
CA ALA A 86 41.17 5.94 -13.42
C ALA A 86 42.56 5.92 -12.79
N ARG A 87 42.94 4.83 -12.10
CA ARG A 87 44.31 4.62 -11.61
C ARG A 87 45.30 4.46 -12.77
N ARG A 88 45.00 3.62 -13.75
CA ARG A 88 45.86 3.41 -14.94
C ARG A 88 46.00 4.68 -15.77
N PHE A 89 44.94 5.47 -15.91
CA PHE A 89 44.98 6.76 -16.60
C PHE A 89 45.93 7.76 -15.91
N ARG A 90 45.89 7.84 -14.57
CA ARG A 90 46.81 8.67 -13.77
C ARG A 90 48.27 8.24 -13.91
N GLU A 91 48.52 6.93 -13.82
CA GLU A 91 49.86 6.36 -14.03
C GLU A 91 50.41 6.64 -15.43
N GLN A 92 49.57 6.57 -16.47
CA GLN A 92 49.97 6.84 -17.86
C GLN A 92 50.17 8.34 -18.15
N HIS A 93 49.37 9.21 -17.52
CA HIS A 93 49.47 10.66 -17.70
C HIS A 93 50.42 11.35 -16.71
N ASN A 94 51.07 10.58 -15.83
CA ASN A 94 52.09 11.03 -14.87
C ASN A 94 51.60 12.20 -13.99
N ILE A 95 50.35 12.10 -13.51
CA ILE A 95 49.72 12.98 -12.51
C ILE A 95 49.36 12.17 -11.27
#